data_AF-W5WH21-F1
#
_entry.id   AF-W5WH21-F1
#
_cell.length_a   1.000
_cell.length_b   1.000
_cell.length_c   1.000
_cell.angle_alpha   90.00
_cell.angle_beta   90.00
_cell.angle_gamma   90.00
#
_symmetry.space_group_name_H-M   'P 1'
#
loop_
_entity.id
_entity.type
_entity.pdbx_description
1 polymer ?
#
loop_
_entity_poly.entity_id
_entity_poly.type
_entity_poly.pdbx_seq_one_letter_code
_entity_poly.pdbx_strand_id
1 'polypeptide(L)'
;MQARDVYGGVNFHTGLTPGMKRTLLIAAATVIVALTVSSDTAIPAPAALADGQRRSCGGPWLAHGPILEKYLQERARKDATLGCPLGPVTATADGRGQFAVFDTPDTRYSDRIYWSQDTGAHTILGEIGLKWAALQAEIGQLGFPTGDEERNPDQDGRRQKFQHGQLYWHPQRSHGAHPISDEFFATWAARKNETGPLGYPVSDVQATSDGAGRHQDFQGGTIIAHPARSNGAHAVMLKIYEKWQRHGAEAGDYGYPVADEVEDGRAYHQVFERGEIVWDDAIQDYR
;
A
#
# COMPACT_ATOMS: atom_id res chain seq x y z
N MET A 1 24.87 37.73 3.23
CA MET A 1 26.00 36.90 2.76
C MET A 1 25.73 36.53 1.31
N GLN A 2 26.56 36.96 0.38
CA GLN A 2 26.36 36.76 -1.08
C GLN A 2 27.70 36.83 -1.85
N ALA A 3 27.69 36.18 -3.03
CA ALA A 3 28.71 36.15 -4.10
C ALA A 3 30.09 35.55 -3.75
N ARG A 4 30.75 34.66 -4.52
CA ARG A 4 30.85 34.26 -5.96
C ARG A 4 32.15 34.76 -6.62
N ASP A 5 32.72 33.84 -7.42
CA ASP A 5 33.66 34.02 -8.55
C ASP A 5 35.09 34.51 -8.22
N VAL A 6 36.16 34.28 -9.00
CA VAL A 6 36.57 33.36 -10.10
C VAL A 6 38.12 33.50 -10.22
N TYR A 7 38.86 32.56 -10.86
CA TYR A 7 39.91 32.81 -11.88
C TYR A 7 40.92 31.65 -12.05
N GLY A 8 41.39 31.48 -13.30
CA GLY A 8 42.50 30.60 -13.70
C GLY A 8 43.32 31.22 -14.86
N GLY A 9 44.30 30.46 -15.38
CA GLY A 9 45.33 30.89 -16.35
C GLY A 9 46.73 30.60 -15.79
N VAL A 10 47.84 30.41 -16.53
CA VAL A 10 48.25 30.60 -17.95
C VAL A 10 49.52 29.70 -18.20
N ASN A 11 50.07 29.40 -19.39
CA ASN A 11 49.80 29.74 -20.80
C ASN A 11 50.42 28.67 -21.75
N PHE A 12 50.24 28.80 -23.08
CA PHE A 12 51.00 28.07 -24.13
C PHE A 12 52.03 28.97 -24.87
N HIS A 13 53.06 28.37 -25.48
CA HIS A 13 53.87 29.02 -26.53
C HIS A 13 54.21 28.08 -27.71
N THR A 14 54.18 28.68 -28.90
CA THR A 14 54.53 28.17 -30.24
C THR A 14 56.06 28.01 -30.42
N GLY A 15 56.64 27.26 -31.37
CA GLY A 15 56.11 26.42 -32.47
C GLY A 15 57.22 26.14 -33.53
N LEU A 16 56.87 25.40 -34.61
CA LEU A 16 57.62 25.17 -35.88
C LEU A 16 58.65 24.02 -35.98
N THR A 17 58.62 23.40 -37.18
CA THR A 17 59.36 22.21 -37.71
C THR A 17 60.33 22.69 -38.85
N PRO A 18 60.98 21.87 -39.73
CA PRO A 18 60.97 20.40 -39.96
C PRO A 18 62.34 19.71 -40.27
N GLY A 19 62.33 18.36 -40.46
CA GLY A 19 63.47 17.63 -41.06
C GLY A 19 63.33 16.10 -41.09
N MET A 20 63.15 15.49 -42.28
CA MET A 20 62.96 14.04 -42.47
C MET A 20 64.28 13.24 -42.59
N LYS A 21 64.31 11.99 -42.08
CA LYS A 21 64.70 10.78 -42.87
C LYS A 21 64.36 9.44 -42.17
N ARG A 22 64.07 8.44 -43.01
CA ARG A 22 63.44 7.12 -42.76
C ARG A 22 64.27 6.16 -41.90
N THR A 23 63.60 5.27 -41.13
CA THR A 23 64.11 3.94 -40.73
C THR A 23 62.98 2.89 -40.73
N LEU A 24 63.37 1.64 -40.99
CA LEU A 24 62.64 0.39 -41.29
C LEU A 24 61.46 -0.02 -40.39
N LEU A 25 60.50 -0.74 -40.99
CA LEU A 25 59.49 -1.56 -40.28
C LEU A 25 60.10 -2.88 -39.78
N ILE A 26 59.62 -3.35 -38.62
CA ILE A 26 59.61 -4.77 -38.25
C ILE A 26 58.17 -5.12 -37.85
N ALA A 27 57.56 -6.08 -38.53
CA ALA A 27 56.21 -6.55 -38.23
C ALA A 27 56.26 -7.78 -37.32
N ALA A 28 55.67 -7.70 -36.13
CA ALA A 28 55.45 -8.84 -35.25
C ALA A 28 53.99 -9.29 -35.39
N ALA A 29 53.78 -10.51 -35.89
CA ALA A 29 52.45 -11.11 -35.98
C ALA A 29 52.07 -11.75 -34.65
N THR A 30 50.98 -11.29 -34.03
CA THR A 30 50.40 -11.91 -32.84
C THR A 30 49.22 -12.80 -33.25
N VAL A 31 49.31 -14.10 -32.97
CA VAL A 31 48.21 -15.04 -33.17
C VAL A 31 47.26 -14.96 -31.98
N ILE A 32 46.00 -14.59 -32.21
CA ILE A 32 44.93 -14.69 -31.22
C ILE A 32 44.12 -15.95 -31.53
N VAL A 33 44.15 -16.92 -30.62
CA VAL A 33 43.30 -18.11 -30.68
C VAL A 33 41.92 -17.74 -30.12
N ALA A 34 40.90 -17.71 -30.98
CA ALA A 34 39.52 -17.57 -30.55
C ALA A 34 38.97 -18.91 -30.05
N LEU A 35 38.68 -19.02 -28.75
CA LEU A 35 37.93 -20.12 -28.17
C LEU A 35 36.42 -19.81 -28.29
N THR A 36 35.74 -20.50 -29.22
CA THR A 36 34.28 -20.48 -29.29
C THR A 36 33.70 -21.53 -28.35
N VAL A 37 32.98 -21.09 -27.31
CA VAL A 37 32.17 -21.99 -26.48
C VAL A 37 30.82 -22.18 -27.15
N SER A 38 30.57 -23.37 -27.68
CA SER A 38 29.29 -23.72 -28.30
C SER A 38 28.29 -24.14 -27.23
N SER A 39 27.43 -23.21 -26.81
CA SER A 39 26.28 -23.51 -25.95
C SER A 39 25.06 -23.88 -26.79
N ASP A 40 24.97 -25.14 -27.23
CA ASP A 40 23.74 -25.64 -27.85
C ASP A 40 23.41 -27.08 -27.41
N THR A 41 22.58 -27.16 -26.36
CA THR A 41 21.70 -28.30 -26.10
C THR A 41 20.33 -27.75 -25.71
N ALA A 42 19.62 -27.17 -26.69
CA ALA A 42 18.22 -26.81 -26.49
C ALA A 42 17.40 -28.06 -26.10
N ILE A 43 16.73 -28.00 -24.95
CA ILE A 43 15.77 -29.04 -24.54
C ILE A 43 14.55 -28.93 -25.47
N PRO A 44 14.10 -30.02 -26.12
CA PRO A 44 12.95 -29.97 -27.02
C PRO A 44 11.67 -29.65 -26.24
N ALA A 45 10.90 -28.69 -26.74
CA ALA A 45 9.59 -28.36 -26.18
C ALA A 45 8.60 -29.53 -26.38
N PRO A 46 7.77 -29.87 -25.37
CA PRO A 46 6.76 -30.91 -25.51
C PRO A 46 5.65 -30.50 -26.48
N ALA A 47 5.07 -31.48 -27.16
CA ALA A 47 4.04 -31.28 -28.19
C ALA A 47 2.78 -30.58 -27.63
N ALA A 48 2.17 -29.73 -28.46
CA ALA A 48 1.00 -28.94 -28.09
C ALA A 48 -0.26 -29.80 -27.89
N LEU A 49 -1.03 -29.46 -26.85
CA LEU A 49 -2.41 -29.90 -26.66
C LEU A 49 -3.37 -28.80 -27.13
N ALA A 50 -4.50 -29.19 -27.73
CA ALA A 50 -5.37 -28.28 -28.47
C ALA A 50 -6.42 -27.57 -27.59
N ASP A 51 -6.52 -26.26 -27.85
CA ASP A 51 -7.62 -25.28 -27.67
C ASP A 51 -8.44 -25.22 -26.36
N GLY A 52 -8.71 -23.99 -25.89
CA GLY A 52 -9.49 -23.74 -24.66
C GLY A 52 -8.91 -22.71 -23.67
N GLN A 53 -8.03 -21.80 -24.11
CA GLN A 53 -7.75 -20.50 -23.46
C GLN A 53 -7.48 -20.43 -21.93
N ARG A 54 -6.84 -21.44 -21.32
CA ARG A 54 -5.89 -21.12 -20.24
C ARG A 54 -4.66 -20.49 -20.90
N ARG A 55 -4.39 -19.19 -20.68
CA ARG A 55 -3.13 -18.55 -21.12
C ARG A 55 -1.98 -19.48 -20.70
N SER A 56 -1.24 -20.03 -21.67
CA SER A 56 -0.14 -20.96 -21.42
C SER A 56 1.02 -20.16 -20.83
N CYS A 57 1.01 -20.00 -19.51
CA CYS A 57 1.99 -19.18 -18.82
C CYS A 57 3.41 -19.69 -19.11
N GLY A 58 4.30 -18.76 -19.44
CA GLY A 58 5.71 -19.05 -19.66
C GLY A 58 6.36 -19.53 -18.36
N GLY A 59 6.40 -20.85 -18.17
CA GLY A 59 7.10 -21.51 -17.08
C GLY A 59 6.43 -21.40 -15.70
N PRO A 60 5.70 -22.43 -15.23
CA PRO A 60 5.26 -22.48 -13.82
C PRO A 60 6.43 -22.44 -12.83
N TRP A 61 7.65 -22.79 -13.25
CA TRP A 61 8.91 -22.72 -12.49
C TRP A 61 9.34 -21.31 -12.04
N LEU A 62 8.71 -20.25 -12.56
CA LEU A 62 8.93 -18.89 -12.05
C LEU A 62 8.35 -18.70 -10.63
N ALA A 63 7.33 -19.48 -10.26
CA ALA A 63 6.88 -19.63 -8.89
C ALA A 63 7.35 -20.98 -8.33
N HIS A 64 7.70 -21.03 -7.04
CA HIS A 64 8.08 -22.29 -6.37
C HIS A 64 7.69 -22.29 -4.89
N GLY A 65 7.66 -23.48 -4.28
CA GLY A 65 7.32 -23.66 -2.87
C GLY A 65 5.92 -23.11 -2.51
N PRO A 66 5.73 -22.53 -1.32
CA PRO A 66 4.43 -22.03 -0.86
C PRO A 66 3.76 -21.01 -1.80
N ILE A 67 4.56 -20.21 -2.53
CA ILE A 67 4.05 -19.24 -3.51
C ILE A 67 3.44 -19.95 -4.74
N LEU A 68 4.04 -21.06 -5.19
CA LEU A 68 3.47 -21.87 -6.27
C LEU A 68 2.20 -22.58 -5.81
N GLU A 69 2.19 -23.12 -4.59
CA GLU A 69 1.00 -23.75 -4.01
C GLU A 69 -0.17 -22.77 -3.96
N LYS A 70 0.07 -21.54 -3.46
CA LYS A 70 -0.93 -20.46 -3.43
C LYS A 70 -1.36 -20.04 -4.84
N TYR A 71 -0.44 -19.89 -5.78
CA TYR A 71 -0.76 -19.57 -7.17
C TYR A 71 -1.67 -20.62 -7.81
N LEU A 72 -1.40 -21.92 -7.59
CA LEU A 72 -2.23 -23.01 -8.12
C LEU A 72 -3.62 -23.04 -7.48
N GLN A 73 -3.74 -22.70 -6.19
CA GLN A 73 -5.05 -22.54 -5.52
C GLN A 73 -5.88 -21.43 -6.16
N GLU A 74 -5.32 -20.23 -6.36
CA GLU A 74 -6.04 -19.13 -7.01
C GLU A 74 -6.44 -19.49 -8.45
N ARG A 75 -5.54 -20.11 -9.21
CA ARG A 75 -5.79 -20.54 -10.61
C ARG A 75 -6.75 -21.73 -10.76
N ALA A 76 -7.18 -22.33 -9.65
CA ALA A 76 -8.25 -23.33 -9.61
C ALA A 76 -9.64 -22.69 -9.40
N ARG A 77 -9.71 -21.43 -8.94
CA ARG A 77 -10.98 -20.72 -8.75
C ARG A 77 -11.66 -20.38 -10.07
N LYS A 78 -12.99 -20.26 -10.05
CA LYS A 78 -13.79 -19.83 -11.22
C LYS A 78 -13.66 -18.34 -11.52
N ASP A 79 -13.37 -17.54 -10.49
CA ASP A 79 -13.21 -16.09 -10.51
C ASP A 79 -11.73 -15.66 -10.52
N ALA A 80 -10.82 -16.55 -10.93
CA ALA A 80 -9.37 -16.31 -10.91
C ALA A 80 -8.96 -15.12 -11.81
N THR A 81 -8.54 -14.03 -11.19
CA THR A 81 -8.01 -12.83 -11.86
C THR A 81 -6.50 -12.89 -12.11
N LEU A 82 -5.77 -13.62 -11.27
CA LEU A 82 -4.31 -13.65 -11.25
C LEU A 82 -3.71 -14.22 -12.55
N GLY A 83 -2.94 -13.40 -13.26
CA GLY A 83 -2.34 -13.75 -14.55
C GLY A 83 -1.16 -14.71 -14.44
N CYS A 84 -0.22 -14.63 -15.37
CA CYS A 84 0.98 -15.46 -15.39
C CYS A 84 2.12 -14.85 -14.55
N PRO A 85 2.99 -15.65 -13.91
CA PRO A 85 4.18 -15.11 -13.25
C PRO A 85 5.07 -14.38 -14.26
N LEU A 86 5.56 -13.20 -13.88
CA LEU A 86 6.37 -12.31 -14.73
C LEU A 86 7.88 -12.46 -14.52
N GLY A 87 8.29 -13.12 -13.44
CA GLY A 87 9.68 -13.30 -13.06
C GLY A 87 9.82 -14.29 -11.90
N PRO A 88 11.07 -14.63 -11.52
CA PRO A 88 11.32 -15.57 -10.44
C PRO A 88 10.83 -15.04 -9.09
N VAL A 89 10.55 -15.96 -8.17
CA VAL A 89 10.40 -15.64 -6.74
C VAL A 89 11.63 -14.85 -6.26
N THR A 90 11.38 -13.72 -5.61
CA THR A 90 12.40 -12.78 -5.13
C THR A 90 12.28 -12.63 -3.62
N ALA A 91 13.39 -12.42 -2.92
CA ALA A 91 13.37 -12.15 -1.48
C ALA A 91 12.76 -10.76 -1.17
N THR A 92 12.09 -10.62 -0.04
CA THR A 92 11.61 -9.32 0.45
C THR A 92 12.76 -8.40 0.88
N ALA A 93 12.49 -7.10 0.97
CA ALA A 93 13.52 -6.10 1.29
C ALA A 93 14.08 -6.25 2.72
N ASP A 94 13.29 -6.80 3.65
CA ASP A 94 13.73 -7.16 5.01
C ASP A 94 14.40 -8.54 5.12
N GLY A 95 14.39 -9.33 4.04
CA GLY A 95 14.89 -10.71 4.02
C GLY A 95 14.08 -11.73 4.83
N ARG A 96 12.90 -11.37 5.37
CA ARG A 96 12.05 -12.29 6.18
C ARG A 96 11.08 -13.14 5.35
N GLY A 97 10.97 -12.87 4.06
CA GLY A 97 10.01 -13.51 3.19
C GLY A 97 10.44 -13.55 1.73
N GLN A 98 9.49 -13.94 0.90
CA GLN A 98 9.64 -14.04 -0.54
C GLN A 98 8.35 -13.54 -1.22
N PHE A 99 8.45 -13.06 -2.46
CA PHE A 99 7.28 -12.73 -3.26
C PHE A 99 7.48 -13.09 -4.74
N ALA A 100 6.37 -13.27 -5.45
CA ALA A 100 6.34 -13.33 -6.90
C ALA A 100 5.39 -12.27 -7.46
N VAL A 101 5.68 -11.80 -8.68
CA VAL A 101 4.90 -10.79 -9.40
C VAL A 101 4.19 -11.45 -10.57
N PHE A 102 2.93 -11.08 -10.79
CA PHE A 102 2.04 -11.68 -11.79
C PHE A 102 1.48 -10.63 -12.74
N ASP A 103 1.22 -11.05 -13.97
CA ASP A 103 0.47 -10.31 -14.99
C ASP A 103 -0.92 -9.97 -14.46
N THR A 104 -1.37 -8.74 -14.70
CA THR A 104 -2.68 -8.26 -14.31
C THR A 104 -3.17 -7.21 -15.31
N PRO A 105 -4.48 -7.06 -15.57
CA PRO A 105 -5.00 -6.06 -16.50
C PRO A 105 -4.78 -4.60 -16.06
N ASP A 106 -4.54 -4.36 -14.77
CA ASP A 106 -4.21 -3.03 -14.25
C ASP A 106 -2.75 -2.69 -14.54
N THR A 107 -2.48 -1.51 -15.08
CA THR A 107 -1.12 -1.06 -15.41
C THR A 107 -0.49 -0.16 -14.32
N ARG A 108 -1.25 0.22 -13.28
CA ARG A 108 -0.79 1.04 -12.15
C ARG A 108 -0.08 0.21 -11.08
N TYR A 109 -0.38 -1.08 -11.04
CA TYR A 109 0.07 -2.04 -10.04
C TYR A 109 0.36 -3.38 -10.73
N SER A 110 1.03 -4.31 -10.05
CA SER A 110 1.17 -5.68 -10.52
C SER A 110 0.80 -6.59 -9.38
N ASP A 111 -0.13 -7.51 -9.63
CA ASP A 111 -0.60 -8.45 -8.61
C ASP A 111 0.57 -9.31 -8.08
N ARG A 112 0.57 -9.56 -6.78
CA ARG A 112 1.66 -10.29 -6.12
C ARG A 112 1.12 -11.42 -5.25
N ILE A 113 1.98 -12.40 -5.00
CA ILE A 113 1.82 -13.30 -3.85
C ILE A 113 3.04 -13.10 -2.97
N TYR A 114 2.83 -12.75 -1.71
CA TYR A 114 3.87 -12.67 -0.68
C TYR A 114 3.79 -13.90 0.23
N TRP A 115 4.95 -14.36 0.68
CA TRP A 115 5.08 -15.41 1.68
C TRP A 115 6.08 -15.00 2.76
N SER A 116 5.75 -15.29 4.02
CA SER A 116 6.71 -15.32 5.13
C SER A 116 6.54 -16.62 5.92
N GLN A 117 7.56 -16.99 6.71
CA GLN A 117 7.46 -18.13 7.62
C GLN A 117 6.35 -17.94 8.68
N ASP A 118 6.13 -16.69 9.12
CA ASP A 118 5.19 -16.36 10.20
C ASP A 118 3.74 -16.28 9.73
N THR A 119 3.51 -15.89 8.46
CA THR A 119 2.15 -15.60 7.94
C THR A 119 1.66 -16.53 6.86
N GLY A 120 2.54 -17.27 6.16
CA GLY A 120 2.17 -18.08 5.00
C GLY A 120 2.02 -17.26 3.71
N ALA A 121 1.49 -17.87 2.65
CA ALA A 121 1.42 -17.28 1.31
C ALA A 121 0.05 -16.67 1.02
N HIS A 122 0.01 -15.36 0.74
CA HIS A 122 -1.21 -14.58 0.50
C HIS A 122 -1.10 -13.73 -0.75
N THR A 123 -2.22 -13.56 -1.44
CA THR A 123 -2.35 -12.65 -2.59
C THR A 123 -2.37 -11.19 -2.13
N ILE A 124 -1.75 -10.29 -2.90
CA ILE A 124 -1.87 -8.83 -2.74
C ILE A 124 -2.29 -8.27 -4.11
N LEU A 125 -3.51 -7.74 -4.19
CA LEU A 125 -4.20 -7.44 -5.45
C LEU A 125 -4.71 -5.99 -5.50
N GLY A 126 -4.84 -5.46 -6.71
CA GLY A 126 -5.63 -4.24 -6.99
C GLY A 126 -5.34 -3.02 -6.10
N GLU A 127 -6.40 -2.32 -5.69
CA GLU A 127 -6.33 -1.05 -4.93
C GLU A 127 -5.73 -1.21 -3.52
N ILE A 128 -6.00 -2.34 -2.86
CA ILE A 128 -5.36 -2.69 -1.58
C ILE A 128 -3.86 -2.87 -1.78
N GLY A 129 -3.44 -3.58 -2.83
CA GLY A 129 -2.04 -3.78 -3.17
C GLY A 129 -1.32 -2.49 -3.56
N LEU A 130 -1.98 -1.62 -4.33
CA LEU A 130 -1.49 -0.29 -4.68
C LEU A 130 -1.23 0.55 -3.43
N LYS A 131 -2.18 0.57 -2.49
CA LYS A 131 -2.02 1.30 -1.23
C LYS A 131 -0.94 0.70 -0.34
N TRP A 132 -0.91 -0.62 -0.16
CA TRP A 132 0.09 -1.29 0.67
C TRP A 132 1.51 -1.02 0.15
N ALA A 133 1.72 -1.07 -1.18
CA ALA A 133 2.98 -0.69 -1.78
C ALA A 133 3.35 0.78 -1.55
N ALA A 134 2.39 1.71 -1.61
CA ALA A 134 2.61 3.12 -1.26
C ALA A 134 2.95 3.33 0.23
N LEU A 135 2.46 2.45 1.10
CA LEU A 135 2.81 2.38 2.53
C LEU A 135 4.12 1.61 2.82
N GLN A 136 4.99 1.45 1.80
CA GLN A 136 6.27 0.74 1.85
C GLN A 136 6.18 -0.79 2.03
N ALA A 137 5.05 -1.41 1.65
CA ALA A 137 4.89 -2.87 1.59
C ALA A 137 5.27 -3.57 2.92
N GLU A 138 6.05 -4.66 2.86
CA GLU A 138 6.37 -5.48 4.03
C GLU A 138 7.31 -4.81 5.03
N ILE A 139 8.10 -3.82 4.60
CA ILE A 139 8.94 -2.99 5.49
C ILE A 139 8.15 -1.82 6.10
N GLY A 140 6.91 -1.62 5.65
CA GLY A 140 6.02 -0.55 6.07
C GLY A 140 5.27 -0.85 7.36
N GLN A 141 4.46 0.13 7.79
CA GLN A 141 3.73 0.09 9.06
C GLN A 141 2.74 -1.08 9.23
N LEU A 142 2.37 -1.77 8.15
CA LEU A 142 1.41 -2.88 8.16
C LEU A 142 2.10 -4.26 8.26
N GLY A 143 3.36 -4.39 7.84
CA GLY A 143 4.05 -5.67 7.70
C GLY A 143 3.49 -6.57 6.59
N PHE A 144 3.73 -7.88 6.71
CA PHE A 144 3.25 -8.89 5.76
C PHE A 144 1.73 -9.09 5.83
N PRO A 145 1.08 -9.52 4.72
CA PRO A 145 -0.30 -10.01 4.78
C PRO A 145 -0.41 -11.26 5.65
N THR A 146 -1.55 -11.39 6.34
CA THR A 146 -1.92 -12.54 7.18
C THR A 146 -3.18 -13.26 6.69
N GLY A 147 -3.77 -12.79 5.60
CA GLY A 147 -4.91 -13.36 4.89
C GLY A 147 -5.02 -12.74 3.50
N ASP A 148 -5.80 -13.34 2.61
CA ASP A 148 -6.12 -12.78 1.30
C ASP A 148 -7.13 -11.62 1.41
N GLU A 149 -7.44 -11.01 0.26
CA GLU A 149 -8.54 -10.06 0.14
C GLU A 149 -9.91 -10.76 0.37
N GLU A 150 -10.66 -10.26 1.35
CA GLU A 150 -12.01 -10.69 1.68
C GLU A 150 -13.05 -9.69 1.16
N ARG A 151 -14.25 -10.18 0.80
CA ARG A 151 -15.41 -9.30 0.59
C ARG A 151 -15.98 -8.83 1.92
N ASN A 152 -16.34 -7.56 1.98
CA ASN A 152 -17.13 -7.03 3.09
C ASN A 152 -18.61 -7.47 2.97
N PRO A 153 -19.43 -7.36 4.03
CA PRO A 153 -20.80 -7.85 4.05
C PRO A 153 -21.68 -7.26 2.94
N ASP A 154 -21.39 -6.03 2.51
CA ASP A 154 -22.03 -5.33 1.39
C ASP A 154 -21.68 -5.87 -0.02
N GLN A 155 -20.84 -6.89 -0.12
CA GLN A 155 -20.37 -7.57 -1.34
C GLN A 155 -19.50 -6.75 -2.30
N ASP A 156 -19.57 -5.42 -2.24
CA ASP A 156 -18.83 -4.49 -3.09
C ASP A 156 -17.49 -4.08 -2.49
N GLY A 157 -17.42 -3.86 -1.18
CA GLY A 157 -16.17 -3.51 -0.51
C GLY A 157 -15.23 -4.68 -0.32
N ARG A 158 -13.98 -4.35 -0.03
CA ARG A 158 -12.90 -5.29 0.24
C ARG A 158 -12.16 -4.91 1.51
N ARG A 159 -11.57 -5.92 2.14
CA ARG A 159 -10.57 -5.74 3.19
C ARG A 159 -9.46 -6.77 3.05
N GLN A 160 -8.30 -6.48 3.60
CA GLN A 160 -7.22 -7.44 3.77
C GLN A 160 -6.50 -7.21 5.09
N LYS A 161 -6.09 -8.31 5.73
CA LYS A 161 -5.40 -8.30 7.03
C LYS A 161 -3.89 -8.41 6.86
N PHE A 162 -3.17 -7.63 7.66
CA PHE A 162 -1.71 -7.59 7.73
C PHE A 162 -1.28 -7.74 9.19
N GLN A 163 0.03 -7.92 9.44
CA GLN A 163 0.58 -8.15 10.77
C GLN A 163 0.24 -7.05 11.80
N HIS A 164 0.08 -5.80 11.35
CA HIS A 164 -0.06 -4.62 12.21
C HIS A 164 -1.25 -3.72 11.82
N GLY A 165 -2.28 -4.30 11.20
CA GLY A 165 -3.51 -3.58 10.87
C GLY A 165 -4.23 -4.19 9.67
N GLN A 166 -5.20 -3.44 9.13
CA GLN A 166 -6.03 -3.89 8.01
C GLN A 166 -6.14 -2.78 6.96
N LEU A 167 -6.18 -3.15 5.68
CA LEU A 167 -6.56 -2.23 4.60
C LEU A 167 -8.02 -2.47 4.24
N TYR A 168 -8.77 -1.38 4.10
CA TYR A 168 -10.16 -1.39 3.63
C TYR A 168 -10.31 -0.57 2.36
N TRP A 169 -11.16 -1.02 1.46
CA TRP A 169 -11.45 -0.37 0.18
C TRP A 169 -12.92 -0.49 -0.19
N HIS A 170 -13.47 0.54 -0.82
CA HIS A 170 -14.75 0.49 -1.51
C HIS A 170 -14.75 1.35 -2.77
N PRO A 171 -15.20 0.83 -3.93
CA PRO A 171 -15.05 1.49 -5.24
C PRO A 171 -15.67 2.89 -5.33
N GLN A 172 -16.76 3.11 -4.59
CA GLN A 172 -17.53 4.38 -4.61
C GLN A 172 -17.50 5.14 -3.27
N ARG A 173 -16.88 4.58 -2.23
CA ARG A 173 -17.07 5.07 -0.84
C ARG A 173 -15.79 5.44 -0.11
N SER A 174 -14.63 5.01 -0.60
CA SER A 174 -13.34 5.28 0.05
C SER A 174 -12.39 6.20 -0.74
N HIS A 175 -12.56 6.36 -2.06
CA HIS A 175 -11.62 7.11 -2.93
C HIS A 175 -10.17 6.57 -2.97
N GLY A 176 -9.99 5.30 -2.61
CA GLY A 176 -8.71 4.63 -2.44
C GLY A 176 -8.84 3.53 -1.40
N ALA A 177 -7.79 2.75 -1.16
CA ALA A 177 -7.72 1.89 0.01
C ALA A 177 -7.09 2.66 1.17
N HIS A 178 -7.56 2.42 2.39
CA HIS A 178 -7.09 3.12 3.60
C HIS A 178 -6.74 2.13 4.71
N PRO A 179 -5.60 2.34 5.41
CA PRO A 179 -5.21 1.51 6.53
C PRO A 179 -6.04 1.90 7.76
N ILE A 180 -6.47 0.91 8.53
CA ILE A 180 -6.93 1.13 9.90
C ILE A 180 -6.00 0.38 10.85
N SER A 181 -5.41 1.11 11.79
CA SER A 181 -4.56 0.57 12.85
C SER A 181 -5.40 0.01 13.99
N ASP A 182 -4.83 -0.88 14.80
CA ASP A 182 -5.53 -1.50 15.93
C ASP A 182 -6.07 -0.46 16.94
N GLU A 183 -5.40 0.69 17.06
CA GLU A 183 -5.80 1.86 17.88
C GLU A 183 -7.20 2.38 17.51
N PHE A 184 -7.48 2.56 16.21
CA PHE A 184 -8.76 3.06 15.73
C PHE A 184 -9.76 1.93 15.42
N PHE A 185 -9.26 0.73 15.08
CA PHE A 185 -10.09 -0.41 14.71
C PHE A 185 -11.02 -0.84 15.84
N ALA A 186 -10.58 -0.84 17.10
CA ALA A 186 -11.44 -1.20 18.23
C ALA A 186 -12.68 -0.29 18.35
N THR A 187 -12.49 1.03 18.24
CA THR A 187 -13.58 2.02 18.30
C THR A 187 -14.53 1.91 17.11
N TRP A 188 -14.00 1.64 15.91
CA TRP A 188 -14.80 1.40 14.70
C TRP A 188 -15.58 0.08 14.73
N ALA A 189 -14.96 -1.00 15.23
CA ALA A 189 -15.57 -2.31 15.36
C ALA A 189 -16.72 -2.33 16.37
N ALA A 190 -16.58 -1.62 17.49
CA ALA A 190 -17.68 -1.37 18.43
C ALA A 190 -18.90 -0.71 17.76
N ARG A 191 -18.68 0.01 16.66
CA ARG A 191 -19.70 0.67 15.83
C ARG A 191 -20.13 -0.11 14.60
N LYS A 192 -19.85 -1.43 14.55
CA LYS A 192 -20.21 -2.34 13.45
C LYS A 192 -19.41 -2.11 12.14
N ASN A 193 -18.20 -1.56 12.26
CA ASN A 193 -17.27 -1.34 11.14
C ASN A 193 -17.94 -0.59 9.96
N GLU A 194 -17.71 -1.05 8.72
CA GLU A 194 -18.24 -0.48 7.48
C GLU A 194 -19.78 -0.55 7.35
N THR A 195 -20.44 -1.38 8.16
CA THR A 195 -21.91 -1.46 8.24
C THR A 195 -22.52 -0.49 9.26
N GLY A 196 -21.65 0.24 9.98
CA GLY A 196 -22.00 1.21 11.00
C GLY A 196 -22.28 2.63 10.49
N PRO A 197 -22.64 3.56 11.40
CA PRO A 197 -22.89 4.96 11.07
C PRO A 197 -21.67 5.70 10.50
N LEU A 198 -20.45 5.27 10.84
CA LEU A 198 -19.22 5.82 10.26
C LEU A 198 -19.02 5.41 8.78
N GLY A 199 -19.50 4.23 8.37
CA GLY A 199 -19.19 3.66 7.06
C GLY A 199 -17.71 3.34 6.89
N TYR A 200 -17.21 3.43 5.65
CA TYR A 200 -15.82 3.17 5.30
C TYR A 200 -14.86 4.29 5.73
N PRO A 201 -13.56 3.99 5.97
CA PRO A 201 -12.53 5.01 6.00
C PRO A 201 -12.40 5.68 4.62
N VAL A 202 -12.15 6.99 4.63
CA VAL A 202 -11.94 7.86 3.45
C VAL A 202 -10.60 8.61 3.47
N SER A 203 -9.78 8.31 4.49
CA SER A 203 -8.48 8.91 4.74
C SER A 203 -7.57 7.91 5.45
N ASP A 204 -6.27 8.19 5.43
CA ASP A 204 -5.32 7.56 6.36
C ASP A 204 -5.37 8.31 7.71
N VAL A 205 -4.71 7.77 8.73
CA VAL A 205 -4.52 8.50 10.00
C VAL A 205 -3.74 9.80 9.75
N GLN A 206 -4.29 10.92 10.21
CA GLN A 206 -3.72 12.27 10.11
C GLN A 206 -3.46 12.85 11.51
N ALA A 207 -2.58 13.84 11.60
CA ALA A 207 -2.46 14.67 12.80
C ALA A 207 -3.63 15.67 12.85
N THR A 208 -4.14 15.95 14.04
CA THR A 208 -5.19 16.96 14.24
C THR A 208 -4.70 18.37 13.92
N SER A 209 -5.61 19.32 13.74
CA SER A 209 -5.30 20.69 13.30
C SER A 209 -4.45 21.48 14.32
N ASP A 210 -4.55 21.13 15.59
CA ASP A 210 -3.72 21.65 16.69
C ASP A 210 -2.35 20.95 16.83
N GLY A 211 -2.13 19.86 16.07
CA GLY A 211 -0.94 19.02 16.13
C GLY A 211 -0.78 18.17 17.39
N ALA A 212 -1.77 18.15 18.30
CA ALA A 212 -1.67 17.47 19.59
C ALA A 212 -2.13 16.01 19.56
N GLY A 213 -3.07 15.66 18.68
CA GLY A 213 -3.68 14.35 18.54
C GLY A 213 -3.59 13.76 17.14
N ARG A 214 -4.36 12.69 16.92
CA ARG A 214 -4.53 12.04 15.61
C ARG A 214 -6.00 11.77 15.35
N HIS A 215 -6.41 11.84 14.09
CA HIS A 215 -7.74 11.43 13.65
C HIS A 215 -7.67 10.58 12.39
N GLN A 216 -8.75 9.86 12.10
CA GLN A 216 -8.99 9.22 10.82
C GLN A 216 -10.45 9.45 10.43
N ASP A 217 -10.65 9.98 9.23
CA ASP A 217 -11.96 10.32 8.70
C ASP A 217 -12.59 9.16 7.95
N PHE A 218 -13.90 9.01 8.17
CA PHE A 218 -14.79 8.03 7.61
C PHE A 218 -15.96 8.75 6.91
N GLN A 219 -16.76 8.04 6.14
CA GLN A 219 -17.88 8.63 5.38
C GLN A 219 -18.87 9.41 6.26
N GLY A 220 -19.14 8.92 7.47
CA GLY A 220 -20.13 9.46 8.40
C GLY A 220 -19.56 10.18 9.62
N GLY A 221 -18.26 10.51 9.64
CA GLY A 221 -17.63 11.17 10.78
C GLY A 221 -16.13 10.93 10.87
N THR A 222 -15.57 11.05 12.07
CA THR A 222 -14.15 10.80 12.34
C THR A 222 -13.97 9.96 13.59
N ILE A 223 -12.84 9.27 13.72
CA ILE A 223 -12.37 8.74 15.00
C ILE A 223 -11.09 9.48 15.37
N ILE A 224 -11.06 10.06 16.57
CA ILE A 224 -10.02 10.98 17.03
C ILE A 224 -9.47 10.54 18.40
N ALA A 225 -8.15 10.64 18.56
CA ALA A 225 -7.42 10.26 19.77
C ALA A 225 -6.46 11.39 20.19
N HIS A 226 -6.37 11.66 21.50
CA HIS A 226 -5.41 12.61 22.06
C HIS A 226 -4.45 11.87 23.02
N PRO A 227 -3.13 11.82 22.74
CA PRO A 227 -2.18 10.94 23.41
C PRO A 227 -1.99 11.24 24.91
N ALA A 228 -2.27 12.46 25.36
CA ALA A 228 -2.24 12.79 26.78
C ALA A 228 -3.47 12.31 27.58
N ARG A 229 -4.46 11.67 26.93
CA ARG A 229 -5.66 11.14 27.60
C ARG A 229 -5.69 9.61 27.54
N SER A 230 -6.03 9.00 28.67
CA SER A 230 -6.07 7.55 28.86
C SER A 230 -7.40 6.88 28.48
N ASN A 231 -8.37 7.64 27.95
CA ASN A 231 -9.69 7.14 27.55
C ASN A 231 -9.74 6.60 26.09
N GLY A 232 -8.65 6.75 25.32
CA GLY A 232 -8.49 6.13 24.00
C GLY A 232 -9.00 6.98 22.84
N ALA A 233 -9.37 6.30 21.74
CA ALA A 233 -9.88 6.93 20.52
C ALA A 233 -11.41 6.95 20.53
N HIS A 234 -12.01 8.11 20.26
CA HIS A 234 -13.45 8.32 20.27
C HIS A 234 -13.99 8.60 18.88
N ALA A 235 -15.14 8.01 18.55
CA ALA A 235 -15.86 8.33 17.33
C ALA A 235 -16.75 9.57 17.54
N VAL A 236 -16.67 10.52 16.61
CA VAL A 236 -17.61 11.65 16.51
C VAL A 236 -18.35 11.49 15.18
N MET A 237 -19.67 11.34 15.22
CA MET A 237 -20.45 10.79 14.11
C MET A 237 -21.64 11.67 13.70
N LEU A 238 -22.07 11.54 12.45
CA LEU A 238 -23.33 12.04 11.90
C LEU A 238 -23.63 13.49 12.32
N LYS A 239 -24.76 13.75 12.99
CA LYS A 239 -25.23 15.08 13.34
C LYS A 239 -24.40 15.75 14.43
N ILE A 240 -23.85 14.99 15.36
CA ILE A 240 -22.90 15.51 16.35
C ILE A 240 -21.61 15.96 15.64
N TYR A 241 -21.08 15.15 14.73
CA TYR A 241 -19.93 15.50 13.89
C TYR A 241 -20.18 16.77 13.06
N GLU A 242 -21.32 16.87 12.40
CA GLU A 242 -21.70 18.07 11.63
C GLU A 242 -21.69 19.35 12.49
N LYS A 243 -22.15 19.30 13.74
CA LYS A 243 -22.13 20.47 14.66
C LYS A 243 -20.73 20.72 15.19
N TRP A 244 -20.04 19.70 15.67
CA TRP A 244 -18.68 19.79 16.19
C TRP A 244 -17.70 20.40 15.16
N GLN A 245 -17.74 19.94 13.92
CA GLN A 245 -16.96 20.49 12.81
C GLN A 245 -17.28 21.97 12.52
N ARG A 246 -18.57 22.33 12.48
CA ARG A 246 -19.00 23.74 12.31
C ARG A 246 -18.53 24.68 13.42
N HIS A 247 -18.23 24.13 14.60
CA HIS A 247 -17.71 24.86 15.76
C HIS A 247 -16.19 24.73 15.94
N GLY A 248 -15.46 24.33 14.89
CA GLY A 248 -13.99 24.30 14.87
C GLY A 248 -13.36 22.99 15.37
N ALA A 249 -14.15 21.93 15.50
CA ALA A 249 -13.70 20.59 15.89
C ALA A 249 -12.85 20.57 17.18
N GLU A 250 -11.73 19.85 17.21
CA GLU A 250 -10.90 19.66 18.39
C GLU A 250 -10.20 20.94 18.88
N ALA A 251 -9.89 21.86 17.95
CA ALA A 251 -9.34 23.18 18.24
C ALA A 251 -10.41 24.21 18.63
N GLY A 252 -11.69 23.88 18.43
CA GLY A 252 -12.83 24.79 18.50
C GLY A 252 -13.51 24.91 19.86
N ASP A 253 -14.79 25.32 19.86
CA ASP A 253 -15.53 25.67 21.07
C ASP A 253 -15.57 24.50 22.09
N TYR A 254 -15.91 23.31 21.60
CA TYR A 254 -16.14 22.11 22.42
C TYR A 254 -14.85 21.37 22.82
N GLY A 255 -13.78 21.51 22.03
CA GLY A 255 -12.59 20.68 22.18
C GLY A 255 -12.78 19.26 21.69
N TYR A 256 -11.88 18.36 22.09
CA TYR A 256 -11.97 16.95 21.74
C TYR A 256 -13.13 16.24 22.46
N PRO A 257 -13.65 15.12 21.93
CA PRO A 257 -14.49 14.21 22.70
C PRO A 257 -13.74 13.65 23.93
N VAL A 258 -14.48 13.44 25.01
CA VAL A 258 -14.01 12.74 26.23
C VAL A 258 -14.80 11.47 26.51
N ALA A 259 -15.92 11.29 25.81
CA ALA A 259 -16.71 10.07 25.80
C ALA A 259 -17.18 9.76 24.37
N ASP A 260 -17.52 8.49 24.17
CA ASP A 260 -18.25 8.02 22.99
C ASP A 260 -19.71 8.50 23.02
N GLU A 261 -20.32 8.65 21.85
CA GLU A 261 -21.76 8.97 21.70
C GLU A 261 -22.66 7.91 22.36
N VAL A 262 -23.68 8.37 23.10
CA VAL A 262 -24.68 7.54 23.79
C VAL A 262 -26.09 7.90 23.31
N GLU A 263 -26.91 6.89 23.05
CA GLU A 263 -28.32 7.02 22.66
C GLU A 263 -29.24 6.99 23.88
N ASP A 264 -30.06 8.03 24.07
CA ASP A 264 -31.18 8.11 25.03
C ASP A 264 -32.50 8.32 24.29
N GLY A 265 -33.15 7.21 23.93
CA GLY A 265 -34.45 7.19 23.25
C GLY A 265 -34.39 7.65 21.79
N ARG A 266 -34.40 8.97 21.57
CA ARG A 266 -34.16 9.61 20.26
C ARG A 266 -33.15 10.76 20.33
N ALA A 267 -32.59 11.00 21.51
CA ALA A 267 -31.49 11.94 21.69
C ALA A 267 -30.16 11.19 21.63
N TYR A 268 -29.18 11.78 20.98
CA TYR A 268 -27.80 11.31 20.88
C TYR A 268 -26.92 12.32 21.59
N HIS A 269 -26.18 11.85 22.59
CA HIS A 269 -25.41 12.66 23.52
C HIS A 269 -23.93 12.36 23.36
N GLN A 270 -23.09 13.39 23.18
CA GLN A 270 -21.64 13.23 23.25
C GLN A 270 -21.00 14.34 24.06
N VAL A 271 -20.13 13.95 24.98
CA VAL A 271 -19.41 14.85 25.88
C VAL A 271 -18.01 15.14 25.35
N PHE A 272 -17.66 16.43 25.37
CA PHE A 272 -16.39 17.00 24.94
C PHE A 272 -15.72 17.72 26.11
N GLU A 273 -14.46 18.14 25.95
CA GLU A 273 -13.70 18.82 27.00
C GLU A 273 -14.39 20.08 27.56
N ARG A 274 -15.12 20.81 26.72
CA ARG A 274 -15.69 22.13 27.02
C ARG A 274 -17.22 22.18 26.85
N GLY A 275 -17.88 21.03 26.83
CA GLY A 275 -19.34 20.97 26.81
C GLY A 275 -19.89 19.63 26.32
N GLU A 276 -21.17 19.63 26.00
CA GLU A 276 -21.89 18.49 25.44
C GLU A 276 -22.56 18.93 24.13
N ILE A 277 -22.67 18.00 23.17
CA ILE A 277 -23.54 18.17 22.02
C ILE A 277 -24.64 17.11 22.12
N VAL A 278 -25.88 17.57 22.05
CA VAL A 278 -27.06 16.72 22.00
C VAL A 278 -27.78 16.94 20.68
N TRP A 279 -27.95 15.88 19.89
CA TRP A 279 -28.83 15.86 18.71
C TRP A 279 -30.13 15.13 19.08
N ASP A 280 -31.29 15.72 18.85
CA ASP A 280 -32.58 15.09 19.11
C ASP A 280 -33.35 14.81 17.83
N ASP A 281 -33.33 13.55 17.41
CA ASP A 281 -34.01 13.06 16.21
C ASP A 281 -35.54 13.18 16.32
N ALA A 282 -36.08 13.36 17.54
CA ALA A 282 -37.51 13.63 17.73
C ALA A 282 -37.95 14.99 17.18
N ILE A 283 -37.07 15.98 17.22
CA ILE A 283 -37.35 17.37 16.81
C ILE A 283 -36.52 17.80 15.59
N GLN A 284 -35.56 16.97 15.16
CA GLN A 284 -34.61 17.26 14.07
C GLN A 284 -33.78 18.52 14.32
N ASP A 285 -33.41 18.74 15.59
CA ASP A 285 -32.59 19.88 16.02
C ASP A 285 -31.72 19.51 17.22
N TYR A 286 -30.81 20.41 17.59
CA TYR A 286 -29.95 20.27 18.76
C TYR A 286 -30.62 20.81 20.02
N ARG A 287 -30.25 20.25 21.17
CA ARG A 287 -30.54 20.82 22.48
C ARG A 287 -29.34 21.61 23.01
#